data_AF-N6UJT7-F1
#
_entry.id   AF-N6UJT7-F1
#
_cell.length_a   1.000
_cell.length_b   1.000
_cell.length_c   1.000
_cell.angle_alpha   90.00
_cell.angle_beta   90.00
_cell.angle_gamma   90.00
#
_symmetry.space_group_name_H-M   'P 1'
#
loop_
_entity.id
_entity.type
_entity.pdbx_description
1 polymer ?
#
loop_
_entity_poly.entity_id
_entity_poly.type
_entity_poly.pdbx_seq_one_letter_code
_entity_poly.pdbx_strand_id
1 'polypeptide(L)'
;MDGGSVTEFTDYGVSVGSAVKSASLARVTITGQGGIGSYGVYAEGKEGMTLKLDDVKISRVQTGVYAEKGIFKMDGGSVTKFTGYGVSVGDKVTSASLARVTIEGKGSEDSYGVYAVGAESLMMTLDDVRISNVAMGVSVEKAKSLMMTGGSVTDFADYGVDVGENVKSAELKGVEIEGKNSGTGTGVYAKV
;
A
#
# COMPACT_ATOMS: atom_id res chain seq x y z
N MET A 1 9.73 13.31 11.09
CA MET A 1 10.09 14.36 10.11
C MET A 1 8.83 15.13 9.82
N ASP A 2 8.88 16.45 9.82
CA ASP A 2 7.72 17.28 9.51
C ASP A 2 8.14 18.33 8.48
N GLY A 3 7.64 18.20 7.25
CA GLY A 3 8.12 18.93 6.09
C GLY A 3 9.43 18.40 5.50
N GLY A 4 9.79 18.93 4.32
CA GLY A 4 11.05 18.67 3.64
C GLY A 4 10.96 17.62 2.53
N SER A 5 12.12 17.31 1.95
CA SER A 5 12.23 16.36 0.84
C SER A 5 13.43 15.43 0.99
N VAL A 6 13.24 14.17 0.58
CA VAL A 6 14.32 13.20 0.37
C VAL A 6 14.32 12.84 -1.10
N THR A 7 15.40 13.15 -1.81
CA THR A 7 15.46 12.99 -3.27
C THR A 7 16.71 12.26 -3.72
N GLU A 8 16.65 11.68 -4.92
CA GLU A 8 17.79 11.11 -5.64
C GLU A 8 18.47 9.89 -4.98
N PHE A 9 17.79 9.24 -4.04
CA PHE A 9 18.26 7.99 -3.46
C PHE A 9 18.06 6.81 -4.42
N THR A 10 18.90 5.78 -4.26
CA THR A 10 18.81 4.52 -5.00
C THR A 10 18.11 3.43 -4.20
N ASP A 11 18.33 3.36 -2.89
CA ASP A 11 17.91 2.22 -2.08
C ASP A 11 16.72 2.59 -1.20
N TYR A 12 16.91 3.47 -0.21
CA TYR A 12 15.87 3.85 0.75
C TYR A 12 15.74 5.37 0.82
N GLY A 13 14.52 5.89 0.68
CA GLY A 13 14.21 7.28 1.01
C GLY A 13 14.23 7.46 2.52
N VAL A 14 13.41 6.68 3.22
CA VAL A 14 13.42 6.59 4.68
C VAL A 14 13.46 5.15 5.12
N SER A 15 14.46 4.78 5.93
CA SER A 15 14.58 3.47 6.56
C SER A 15 14.37 3.59 8.07
N VAL A 16 13.46 2.79 8.61
CA VAL A 16 13.17 2.73 10.04
C VAL A 16 13.70 1.42 10.62
N GLY A 17 14.83 1.51 11.32
CA GLY A 17 15.53 0.33 11.83
C GLY A 17 14.82 -0.41 12.97
N SER A 18 15.21 -1.67 13.17
CA SER A 18 14.64 -2.63 14.14
C SER A 18 14.48 -2.17 15.59
N ALA A 19 15.25 -1.18 16.06
CA ALA A 19 15.15 -0.68 17.43
C ALA A 19 14.04 0.39 17.61
N VAL A 20 13.49 0.93 16.53
CA VAL A 20 12.57 2.06 16.55
C VAL A 20 11.17 1.61 16.96
N LYS A 21 10.62 2.23 18.01
CA LYS A 21 9.26 1.95 18.51
C LYS A 21 8.16 2.73 17.76
N SER A 22 8.50 3.87 17.17
CA SER A 22 7.56 4.69 16.42
C SER A 22 8.29 5.58 15.43
N ALA A 23 7.75 5.73 14.23
CA ALA A 23 8.19 6.70 13.26
C ALA A 23 6.99 7.47 12.72
N SER A 24 7.16 8.79 12.58
CA SER A 24 6.13 9.65 12.00
C SER A 24 6.76 10.62 11.00
N LEU A 25 6.16 10.67 9.81
CA LEU A 25 6.47 11.61 8.75
C LEU A 25 5.21 12.41 8.44
N ALA A 26 5.34 13.72 8.33
CA ALA A 26 4.25 14.60 7.95
C ALA A 26 4.72 15.54 6.83
N ARG A 27 3.91 15.74 5.78
CA ARG A 27 4.15 16.70 4.69
C ARG A 27 5.53 16.57 4.02
N VAL A 28 6.02 15.33 3.88
CA VAL A 28 7.32 15.02 3.30
C VAL A 28 7.16 14.58 1.84
N THR A 29 8.06 15.03 0.97
CA THR A 29 8.19 14.50 -0.40
C THR A 29 9.38 13.57 -0.51
N ILE A 30 9.19 12.36 -1.03
CA ILE A 30 10.20 11.32 -1.17
C ILE A 30 10.26 10.91 -2.64
N THR A 31 11.39 11.14 -3.31
CA THR A 31 11.54 10.88 -4.75
C THR A 31 12.81 10.07 -5.03
N GLY A 32 12.65 8.82 -5.43
CA GLY A 32 13.78 7.96 -5.80
C GLY A 32 14.21 8.09 -7.26
N GLN A 33 15.17 7.27 -7.65
CA GLN A 33 15.64 7.13 -9.04
C GLN A 33 14.91 6.02 -9.82
N GLY A 34 14.03 5.24 -9.18
CA GLY A 34 13.26 4.17 -9.80
C GLY A 34 14.00 2.84 -9.95
N GLY A 35 15.05 2.62 -9.14
CA GLY A 35 15.85 1.39 -9.16
C GLY A 35 15.12 0.16 -8.62
N ILE A 36 15.52 -1.02 -9.06
CA ILE A 36 15.11 -2.30 -8.45
C ILE A 36 15.64 -2.35 -7.01
N GLY A 37 14.82 -2.84 -6.09
CA GLY A 37 15.09 -2.88 -4.66
C GLY A 37 14.83 -1.55 -3.93
N SER A 38 14.34 -0.52 -4.63
CA SER A 38 14.16 0.81 -4.02
C SER A 38 12.86 0.94 -3.24
N TYR A 39 12.95 1.57 -2.07
CA TYR A 39 11.83 1.85 -1.17
C TYR A 39 11.71 3.36 -0.91
N GLY A 40 10.49 3.89 -1.02
CA GLY A 40 10.20 5.24 -0.50
C GLY A 40 10.32 5.27 1.01
N VAL A 41 9.54 4.43 1.68
CA VAL A 41 9.61 4.19 3.12
C VAL A 41 9.74 2.69 3.37
N TYR A 42 10.81 2.28 4.04
CA TYR A 42 11.01 0.92 4.54
C TYR A 42 10.97 0.94 6.06
N ALA A 43 9.98 0.26 6.65
CA ALA A 43 9.81 0.21 8.09
C ALA A 43 9.90 -1.23 8.62
N GLU A 44 11.12 -1.59 9.05
CA GLU A 44 11.35 -2.81 9.82
C GLU A 44 10.76 -2.63 11.23
N GLY A 45 11.24 -1.63 11.97
CA GLY A 45 10.77 -1.28 13.32
C GLY A 45 10.94 -2.38 14.37
N LYS A 46 10.70 -2.02 15.63
CA LYS A 46 10.56 -2.98 16.73
C LYS A 46 9.21 -3.70 16.61
N GLU A 47 9.08 -4.87 17.22
CA GLU A 47 7.77 -5.49 17.43
C GLU A 47 6.78 -4.51 18.06
N GLY A 48 5.57 -4.41 17.47
CA GLY A 48 4.55 -3.45 17.86
C GLY A 48 4.84 -1.99 17.45
N MET A 49 5.83 -1.74 16.59
CA MET A 49 6.17 -0.40 16.12
C MET A 49 4.97 0.27 15.45
N THR A 50 4.85 1.58 15.61
CA THR A 50 3.84 2.39 14.92
C THR A 50 4.48 3.27 13.85
N LEU A 51 4.10 3.07 12.59
CA LEU A 51 4.43 3.93 11.46
C LEU A 51 3.23 4.84 11.15
N LYS A 52 3.45 6.14 11.11
CA LYS A 52 2.46 7.15 10.70
C LYS A 52 2.99 8.02 9.57
N LEU A 53 2.28 8.05 8.46
CA LEU A 53 2.54 8.94 7.33
C LEU A 53 1.35 9.88 7.17
N ASP A 54 1.57 11.19 7.20
CA ASP A 54 0.54 12.22 7.08
C ASP A 54 0.90 13.15 5.92
N ASP A 55 0.07 13.20 4.87
CA ASP A 55 0.33 13.94 3.63
C ASP A 55 1.74 13.71 3.03
N VAL A 56 2.18 12.45 3.03
CA VAL A 56 3.49 12.05 2.49
C VAL A 56 3.34 11.71 1.01
N LYS A 57 4.21 12.27 0.18
CA LYS A 57 4.22 12.06 -1.28
C LYS A 57 5.45 11.25 -1.67
N ILE A 58 5.26 10.08 -2.24
CA ILE A 58 6.32 9.14 -2.63
C ILE A 58 6.27 8.95 -4.14
N SER A 59 7.40 9.00 -4.82
CA SER A 59 7.45 8.68 -6.24
C SER A 59 8.76 8.08 -6.72
N ARG A 60 8.71 7.43 -7.90
CA ARG A 60 9.88 6.88 -8.62
C ARG A 60 10.68 5.89 -7.78
N VAL A 61 10.01 4.84 -7.32
CA VAL A 61 10.58 3.74 -6.52
C VAL A 61 10.03 2.41 -7.02
N GLN A 62 10.62 1.28 -6.62
CA GLN A 62 9.95 -0.01 -6.83
C GLN A 62 8.80 -0.16 -5.85
N THR A 63 9.06 0.10 -4.57
CA THR A 63 8.08 -0.02 -3.49
C THR A 63 7.87 1.34 -2.84
N GLY A 64 6.63 1.83 -2.81
CA GLY A 64 6.30 3.10 -2.15
C GLY A 64 6.52 3.03 -0.65
N VAL A 65 5.72 2.21 0.02
CA VAL A 65 5.81 1.96 1.46
C VAL A 65 5.86 0.46 1.71
N TYR A 66 6.79 0.02 2.56
CA TYR A 66 6.80 -1.31 3.14
C TYR A 66 6.78 -1.21 4.66
N ALA A 67 5.73 -1.76 5.28
CA ALA A 67 5.61 -1.89 6.73
C ALA A 67 5.74 -3.37 7.11
N GLU A 68 6.84 -3.76 7.73
CA GLU A 68 7.14 -5.17 8.02
C GLU A 68 6.32 -5.71 9.19
N LYS A 69 6.12 -4.90 10.25
CA LYS A 69 5.42 -5.31 11.47
C LYS A 69 4.76 -4.16 12.21
N GLY A 70 3.87 -4.49 13.15
CA GLY A 70 3.25 -3.54 14.06
C GLY A 70 1.99 -2.89 13.51
N ILE A 71 1.91 -1.56 13.59
CA ILE A 71 0.75 -0.75 13.19
C ILE A 71 1.19 0.25 12.13
N PHE A 72 0.48 0.27 11.00
CA PHE A 72 0.72 1.21 9.91
C PHE A 72 -0.49 2.11 9.69
N LYS A 73 -0.25 3.43 9.60
CA LYS A 73 -1.25 4.43 9.25
C LYS A 73 -0.71 5.38 8.19
N MET A 74 -1.48 5.61 7.14
CA MET A 74 -1.22 6.64 6.14
C MET A 74 -2.48 7.47 5.91
N ASP A 75 -2.39 8.76 6.13
CA ASP A 75 -3.50 9.70 5.95
C ASP A 75 -3.10 10.76 4.92
N GLY A 76 -3.86 10.90 3.85
CA GLY A 76 -3.55 11.76 2.73
C GLY A 76 -2.30 11.34 1.95
N GLY A 77 -1.80 12.26 1.12
CA GLY A 77 -0.60 12.04 0.34
C GLY A 77 -0.80 11.10 -0.86
N SER A 78 0.31 10.63 -1.42
CA SER A 78 0.28 9.84 -2.64
C SER A 78 1.49 8.93 -2.81
N VAL A 79 1.31 7.79 -3.46
CA VAL A 79 2.40 6.94 -3.96
C VAL A 79 2.26 6.80 -5.47
N THR A 80 3.21 7.34 -6.25
CA THR A 80 3.07 7.40 -7.71
C THR A 80 4.29 6.89 -8.45
N LYS A 81 4.11 6.45 -9.70
CA LYS A 81 5.20 6.04 -10.59
C LYS A 81 6.05 4.91 -10.01
N PHE A 82 5.45 4.02 -9.24
CA PHE A 82 6.09 2.81 -8.74
C PHE A 82 5.96 1.66 -9.74
N THR A 83 6.83 0.65 -9.63
CA THR A 83 6.84 -0.52 -10.54
C THR A 83 6.49 -1.83 -9.86
N GLY A 84 6.68 -1.95 -8.54
CA GLY A 84 6.30 -3.11 -7.75
C GLY A 84 5.06 -2.80 -6.92
N TYR A 85 5.26 -2.36 -5.68
CA TYR A 85 4.18 -2.18 -4.72
C TYR A 85 3.96 -0.70 -4.41
N GLY A 86 2.72 -0.21 -4.47
CA GLY A 86 2.39 1.11 -3.93
C GLY A 86 2.55 1.09 -2.42
N VAL A 87 1.80 0.20 -1.77
CA VAL A 87 1.90 -0.08 -0.34
C VAL A 87 1.95 -1.59 -0.12
N SER A 88 2.95 -2.04 0.63
CA SER A 88 3.13 -3.44 1.01
C SER A 88 3.10 -3.61 2.53
N VAL A 89 2.28 -4.55 3.00
CA VAL A 89 2.01 -4.80 4.42
C VAL A 89 2.46 -6.23 4.77
N GLY A 90 3.44 -6.32 5.67
CA GLY A 90 4.06 -7.57 6.11
C GLY A 90 3.15 -8.45 6.97
N ASP A 91 3.62 -9.67 7.20
CA ASP A 91 2.90 -10.75 7.92
C ASP A 91 2.78 -10.54 9.43
N LYS A 92 3.48 -9.55 9.98
CA LYS A 92 3.47 -9.19 11.42
C LYS A 92 2.78 -7.85 11.69
N VAL A 93 2.09 -7.29 10.70
CA VAL A 93 1.27 -6.10 10.87
C VAL A 93 -0.11 -6.52 11.38
N THR A 94 -0.55 -5.92 12.48
CA THR A 94 -1.86 -6.22 13.12
C THR A 94 -2.92 -5.19 12.76
N SER A 95 -2.52 -4.01 12.30
CA SER A 95 -3.45 -2.98 11.80
C SER A 95 -2.78 -2.15 10.71
N ALA A 96 -3.46 -2.00 9.58
CA ALA A 96 -3.05 -1.12 8.48
C ALA A 96 -4.25 -0.26 8.08
N SER A 97 -4.09 1.06 8.13
CA SER A 97 -5.14 2.01 7.76
C SER A 97 -4.61 3.05 6.79
N LEU A 98 -5.26 3.16 5.63
CA LEU A 98 -5.00 4.19 4.64
C LEU A 98 -6.28 5.03 4.49
N ALA A 99 -6.16 6.34 4.52
CA ALA A 99 -7.27 7.27 4.32
C ALA A 99 -6.90 8.35 3.30
N ARG A 100 -7.78 8.62 2.32
CA ARG A 100 -7.62 9.71 1.33
C ARG A 100 -6.29 9.67 0.56
N VAL A 101 -5.79 8.47 0.27
CA VAL A 101 -4.50 8.25 -0.40
C VAL A 101 -4.70 8.01 -1.89
N THR A 102 -3.84 8.59 -2.73
CA THR A 102 -3.76 8.24 -4.15
C THR A 102 -2.57 7.32 -4.42
N ILE A 103 -2.81 6.19 -5.09
CA ILE A 103 -1.79 5.19 -5.42
C ILE A 103 -1.84 4.93 -6.93
N GLU A 104 -0.81 5.35 -7.66
CA GLU A 104 -0.77 5.27 -9.12
C GLU A 104 0.51 4.57 -9.58
N GLY A 105 0.35 3.37 -10.15
CA GLY A 105 1.46 2.59 -10.69
C GLY A 105 1.94 3.08 -12.05
N LYS A 106 2.91 2.36 -12.63
CA LYS A 106 3.31 2.51 -14.04
C LYS A 106 2.65 1.49 -14.97
N GLY A 107 1.74 0.66 -14.47
CA GLY A 107 1.10 -0.41 -15.23
C GLY A 107 2.01 -1.61 -15.51
N SER A 108 3.01 -1.85 -14.66
CA SER A 108 3.89 -3.02 -14.75
C SER A 108 3.12 -4.32 -14.45
N GLU A 109 3.49 -5.43 -15.10
CA GLU A 109 2.76 -6.71 -15.05
C GLU A 109 2.62 -7.32 -13.65
N ASP A 110 3.61 -7.11 -12.77
CA ASP A 110 3.58 -7.62 -11.39
C ASP A 110 3.33 -6.52 -10.35
N SER A 111 2.66 -5.43 -10.74
CA SER A 111 2.45 -4.29 -9.85
C SER A 111 1.19 -4.40 -9.01
N TYR A 112 1.30 -4.02 -7.74
CA TYR A 112 0.20 -3.98 -6.78
C TYR A 112 -0.02 -2.55 -6.28
N GLY A 113 -1.26 -2.08 -6.27
CA GLY A 113 -1.61 -0.83 -5.58
C GLY A 113 -1.38 -0.99 -4.08
N VAL A 114 -2.11 -1.93 -3.48
CA VAL A 114 -1.92 -2.35 -2.10
C VAL A 114 -1.81 -3.88 -2.04
N TYR A 115 -0.73 -4.37 -1.43
CA TYR A 115 -0.52 -5.78 -1.17
C TYR A 115 -0.34 -6.03 0.32
N ALA A 116 -1.10 -6.97 0.88
CA ALA A 116 -0.98 -7.36 2.26
C ALA A 116 -0.81 -8.87 2.35
N VAL A 117 0.39 -9.30 2.78
CA VAL A 117 0.57 -10.66 3.28
C VAL A 117 -0.29 -10.81 4.54
N GLY A 118 -0.10 -9.86 5.46
CA GLY A 118 -0.90 -9.70 6.67
C GLY A 118 -0.75 -10.81 7.71
N ALA A 119 -1.02 -10.46 8.97
CA ALA A 119 -1.26 -11.44 10.02
C ALA A 119 -2.72 -11.93 9.95
N GLU A 120 -3.03 -13.10 10.52
CA GLU A 120 -4.42 -13.53 10.71
C GLU A 120 -5.24 -12.53 11.56
N SER A 121 -4.57 -11.74 12.39
CA SER A 121 -5.16 -10.69 13.21
C SER A 121 -5.27 -9.33 12.51
N LEU A 122 -4.76 -9.20 11.29
CA LEU A 122 -4.72 -7.93 10.55
C LEU A 122 -6.13 -7.36 10.39
N MET A 123 -6.32 -6.13 10.87
CA MET A 123 -7.45 -5.29 10.50
C MET A 123 -6.98 -4.28 9.46
N MET A 124 -7.44 -4.46 8.22
CA MET A 124 -7.11 -3.60 7.10
C MET A 124 -8.26 -2.65 6.77
N THR A 125 -7.97 -1.37 6.68
CA THR A 125 -8.97 -0.33 6.38
C THR A 125 -8.45 0.60 5.30
N LEU A 126 -9.19 0.69 4.19
CA LEU A 126 -8.95 1.62 3.09
C LEU A 126 -10.16 2.55 2.99
N ASP A 127 -9.96 3.82 3.33
CA ASP A 127 -11.02 4.84 3.34
C ASP A 127 -10.72 5.92 2.30
N ASP A 128 -11.57 6.07 1.27
CA ASP A 128 -11.37 6.97 0.14
C ASP A 128 -9.98 6.83 -0.54
N VAL A 129 -9.50 5.60 -0.65
CA VAL A 129 -8.23 5.28 -1.34
C VAL A 129 -8.50 5.12 -2.84
N ARG A 130 -7.70 5.80 -3.67
CA ARG A 130 -7.79 5.75 -5.13
C ARG A 130 -6.57 5.04 -5.68
N ILE A 131 -6.78 3.93 -6.39
CA ILE A 131 -5.73 3.08 -6.95
C ILE A 131 -5.91 3.05 -8.47
N SER A 132 -4.84 3.27 -9.22
CA SER A 132 -4.88 3.15 -10.68
C SER A 132 -3.57 2.70 -11.31
N ASN A 133 -3.68 2.21 -12.56
CA ASN A 133 -2.57 1.82 -13.43
C ASN A 133 -1.63 0.78 -12.79
N VAL A 134 -2.23 -0.33 -12.37
CA VAL A 134 -1.55 -1.47 -11.72
C VAL A 134 -1.94 -2.78 -12.39
N ALA A 135 -1.30 -3.88 -12.06
CA ALA A 135 -1.80 -5.19 -12.43
C ALA A 135 -2.88 -5.65 -11.44
N MET A 136 -2.58 -5.52 -10.15
CA MET A 136 -3.48 -5.85 -9.03
C MET A 136 -3.78 -4.59 -8.22
N GLY A 137 -5.06 -4.29 -7.99
CA GLY A 137 -5.49 -3.14 -7.20
C GLY A 137 -5.19 -3.32 -5.72
N VAL A 138 -6.01 -4.12 -5.04
CA VAL A 138 -5.85 -4.52 -3.64
C VAL A 138 -5.77 -6.03 -3.57
N SER A 139 -4.70 -6.59 -3.01
CA SER A 139 -4.60 -8.03 -2.74
C SER A 139 -4.26 -8.27 -1.28
N VAL A 140 -5.06 -9.09 -0.61
CA VAL A 140 -4.91 -9.41 0.82
C VAL A 140 -4.91 -10.92 0.99
N GLU A 141 -3.79 -11.49 1.42
CA GLU A 141 -3.67 -12.94 1.59
C GLU A 141 -4.30 -13.43 2.89
N LYS A 142 -4.03 -12.75 4.01
CA LYS A 142 -4.48 -13.11 5.35
C LYS A 142 -4.92 -11.85 6.10
N ALA A 143 -6.12 -11.91 6.67
CA ALA A 143 -6.59 -10.84 7.53
C ALA A 143 -7.76 -11.30 8.39
N LYS A 144 -7.92 -10.66 9.55
CA LYS A 144 -9.17 -10.73 10.31
C LYS A 144 -10.28 -10.02 9.54
N SER A 145 -9.98 -8.89 8.93
CA SER A 145 -10.93 -8.15 8.12
C SER A 145 -10.27 -7.23 7.11
N LEU A 146 -10.84 -7.15 5.90
CA LEU A 146 -10.62 -6.09 4.93
C LEU A 146 -11.86 -5.19 4.87
N MET A 147 -11.72 -3.90 5.13
CA MET A 147 -12.79 -2.91 4.96
C MET A 147 -12.34 -1.85 3.97
N MET A 148 -13.12 -1.66 2.90
CA MET A 148 -12.93 -0.59 1.92
C MET A 148 -14.19 0.28 1.90
N THR A 149 -14.03 1.59 2.05
CA THR A 149 -15.14 2.55 2.03
C THR A 149 -14.79 3.71 1.10
N GLY A 150 -15.66 4.00 0.13
CA GLY A 150 -15.40 5.01 -0.89
C GLY A 150 -14.21 4.66 -1.78
N GLY A 151 -13.66 5.67 -2.45
CA GLY A 151 -12.48 5.50 -3.28
C GLY A 151 -12.72 4.70 -4.57
N SER A 152 -11.62 4.32 -5.22
CA SER A 152 -11.68 3.63 -6.50
C SER A 152 -10.48 2.72 -6.74
N VAL A 153 -10.69 1.68 -7.55
CA VAL A 153 -9.66 0.81 -8.10
C VAL A 153 -9.89 0.72 -9.59
N THR A 154 -9.14 1.49 -10.37
CA THR A 154 -9.32 1.61 -11.82
C THR A 154 -8.09 1.14 -12.59
N ASP A 155 -8.24 0.89 -13.88
CA ASP A 155 -7.12 0.59 -14.79
C ASP A 155 -6.23 -0.56 -14.30
N PHE A 156 -6.80 -1.56 -13.62
CA PHE A 156 -6.10 -2.78 -13.23
C PHE A 156 -6.13 -3.82 -14.37
N ALA A 157 -5.09 -4.65 -14.48
CA ALA A 157 -5.01 -5.68 -15.52
C ALA A 157 -5.68 -7.00 -15.10
N ASP A 158 -5.38 -7.48 -13.90
CA ASP A 158 -5.74 -8.83 -13.46
C ASP A 158 -6.85 -8.82 -12.41
N TYR A 159 -6.60 -8.22 -11.25
CA TYR A 159 -7.58 -8.17 -10.16
C TYR A 159 -7.76 -6.75 -9.65
N GLY A 160 -9.01 -6.32 -9.50
CA GLY A 160 -9.33 -5.09 -8.77
C GLY A 160 -9.11 -5.31 -7.28
N VAL A 161 -9.82 -6.29 -6.71
CA VAL A 161 -9.67 -6.72 -5.32
C VAL A 161 -9.56 -8.25 -5.25
N ASP A 162 -8.44 -8.76 -4.77
CA ASP A 162 -8.19 -10.18 -4.50
C ASP A 162 -8.19 -10.43 -2.98
N VAL A 163 -9.17 -11.22 -2.54
CA VAL A 163 -9.40 -11.61 -1.16
C VAL A 163 -8.97 -13.07 -0.99
N GLY A 164 -7.88 -13.26 -0.26
CA GLY A 164 -7.31 -14.57 0.03
C GLY A 164 -8.20 -15.45 0.92
N GLU A 165 -7.99 -16.76 0.85
CA GLU A 165 -8.77 -17.78 1.58
C GLU A 165 -8.71 -17.62 3.11
N ASN A 166 -7.66 -16.96 3.60
CA ASN A 166 -7.43 -16.73 5.02
C ASN A 166 -7.94 -15.37 5.50
N VAL A 167 -8.68 -14.64 4.67
CA VAL A 167 -9.38 -13.41 5.05
C VAL A 167 -10.75 -13.75 5.63
N LYS A 168 -10.98 -13.44 6.92
CA LYS A 168 -12.22 -13.84 7.62
C LYS A 168 -13.44 -13.01 7.24
N SER A 169 -13.25 -11.77 6.83
CA SER A 169 -14.31 -10.94 6.26
C SER A 169 -13.75 -9.88 5.33
N ALA A 170 -14.49 -9.57 4.28
CA ALA A 170 -14.22 -8.45 3.39
C ALA A 170 -15.51 -7.65 3.19
N GLU A 171 -15.45 -6.34 3.36
CA GLU A 171 -16.57 -5.42 3.17
C GLU A 171 -16.14 -4.25 2.29
N LEU A 172 -16.83 -4.06 1.17
CA LEU A 172 -16.57 -3.00 0.20
C LEU A 172 -17.84 -2.14 0.10
N LYS A 173 -17.75 -0.88 0.51
CA LYS A 173 -18.88 0.07 0.56
C LYS A 173 -18.61 1.29 -0.31
N GLY A 174 -19.35 1.46 -1.39
CA GLY A 174 -19.23 2.63 -2.27
C GLY A 174 -17.86 2.74 -2.95
N VAL A 175 -17.20 1.59 -3.20
CA VAL A 175 -15.94 1.52 -3.94
C VAL A 175 -16.23 1.36 -5.43
N GLU A 176 -15.63 2.20 -6.26
CA GLU A 176 -15.66 2.03 -7.71
C GLU A 176 -14.55 1.05 -8.14
N ILE A 177 -14.88 0.05 -8.97
CA ILE A 177 -13.91 -0.94 -9.46
C ILE A 177 -14.08 -1.08 -10.97
N GLU A 178 -13.09 -0.64 -11.72
CA GLU A 178 -13.10 -0.66 -13.19
C GLU A 178 -11.78 -1.22 -13.74
N GLY A 179 -11.82 -2.40 -14.36
CA GLY A 179 -10.64 -3.00 -14.97
C GLY A 179 -10.26 -2.33 -16.28
N LYS A 180 -9.08 -2.65 -16.79
CA LYS A 180 -8.76 -2.33 -18.19
C LYS A 180 -9.79 -3.04 -19.08
N ASN A 181 -10.26 -2.35 -20.12
CA ASN A 181 -11.14 -2.89 -21.16
C ASN A 181 -10.43 -3.93 -22.06
N SER A 182 -9.60 -4.81 -21.48
CA SER A 182 -8.86 -5.89 -22.14
C SER A 182 -9.60 -7.24 -22.10
N GLY A 183 -10.68 -7.35 -21.31
CA GLY A 183 -11.56 -8.53 -21.29
C GLY A 183 -11.10 -9.71 -20.42
N THR A 184 -10.01 -9.58 -19.67
CA THR A 184 -9.45 -10.68 -18.85
C THR A 184 -9.43 -10.39 -17.34
N GLY A 185 -9.56 -9.13 -16.92
CA GLY A 185 -9.49 -8.75 -15.52
C GLY A 185 -10.75 -9.15 -14.72
N THR A 186 -10.56 -9.50 -13.45
CA THR A 186 -11.61 -9.79 -12.48
C THR A 186 -11.75 -8.63 -11.51
N GLY A 187 -12.94 -8.02 -11.40
CA GLY A 187 -13.19 -6.91 -10.49
C GLY A 187 -12.94 -7.27 -9.02
N VAL A 188 -13.68 -8.25 -8.51
CA VAL A 188 -13.49 -8.77 -7.16
C VAL A 188 -13.38 -10.29 -7.23
N TYR A 189 -12.30 -10.83 -6.69
CA TYR A 189 -12.07 -12.26 -6.55
C TYR A 189 -11.95 -12.58 -5.06
N ALA A 190 -12.72 -13.56 -4.59
CA ALA A 190 -12.66 -14.04 -3.21
C ALA A 190 -12.45 -15.55 -3.23
N LYS A 191 -11.32 -15.99 -2.68
CA LYS A 191 -11.00 -17.40 -2.51
C LYS A 191 -11.81 -17.94 -1.35
N VAL A 192 -12.52 -19.05 -1.59
CA VAL A 192 -13.39 -19.74 -0.63
C VAL A 192 -12.79 -21.06 -0.17
#